data_AF-A0A1B8NXR0-F1
#
_entry.id   AF-A0A1B8NXR0-F1
#
_cell.length_a   1.000
_cell.length_b   1.000
_cell.length_c   1.000
_cell.angle_alpha   90.00
_cell.angle_beta   90.00
_cell.angle_gamma   90.00
#
_symmetry.space_group_name_H-M   'P 1'
#
loop_
_entity.id
_entity.type
_entity.pdbx_description
1 polymer ?
#
loop_
_entity_poly.entity_id
_entity_poly.type
_entity_poly.pdbx_seq_one_letter_code
_entity_poly.pdbx_strand_id
1 'polypeptide(L)'
;MDYLATGRNHHGAVVGEMTSVVANSTSYLNDEDLRSIAVYLKSLPRQAGSEQEVSSQTSSAQTERLLTAADVGEAPGARLYLDNCNACHFANGRGAPQVFPSLNDNALVNADDPTGLIHVILAGARMPSTPKKPEALAMPDFGWRLSDEEVAQLATFVRGGWGNRGGEVTADQVAEVRKALPDDLESSAPDFPYQSH
;
A
#
# COMPACT_ATOMS: atom_id res chain seq x y z
N MET A 1 3.50 -18.32 6.23
CA MET A 1 3.37 -19.34 5.16
C MET A 1 2.68 -18.73 3.97
N ASP A 2 1.42 -18.32 4.12
CA ASP A 2 0.56 -17.82 3.03
C ASP A 2 1.19 -16.69 2.20
N TYR A 3 1.90 -15.76 2.84
CA TYR A 3 2.59 -14.67 2.16
C TYR A 3 3.61 -15.18 1.13
N LEU A 4 4.45 -16.16 1.50
CA LEU A 4 5.45 -16.73 0.60
C LEU A 4 4.81 -17.66 -0.45
N ALA A 5 3.73 -18.34 -0.08
CA ALA A 5 3.06 -19.29 -0.96
C ALA A 5 2.17 -18.64 -2.02
N THR A 6 1.61 -17.47 -1.73
CA THR A 6 0.54 -16.85 -2.53
C THR A 6 0.74 -15.37 -2.81
N GLY A 7 1.74 -14.75 -2.17
CA GLY A 7 1.98 -13.30 -2.25
C GLY A 7 0.98 -12.49 -1.44
N ARG A 8 0.11 -13.11 -0.64
CA ARG A 8 -0.90 -12.39 0.14
C ARG A 8 -1.29 -13.15 1.41
N ASN A 9 -1.68 -12.39 2.43
CA ASN A 9 -2.24 -12.92 3.66
C ASN A 9 -3.30 -11.94 4.20
N HIS A 10 -3.71 -12.10 5.45
CA HIS A 10 -4.72 -11.23 6.06
C HIS A 10 -4.19 -9.84 6.46
N HIS A 11 -2.88 -9.65 6.52
CA HIS A 11 -2.21 -8.41 6.93
C HIS A 11 -1.68 -7.60 5.74
N GLY A 12 -1.39 -8.25 4.62
CA GLY A 12 -0.68 -7.59 3.52
C GLY A 12 -0.58 -8.43 2.27
N ALA A 13 -0.11 -7.77 1.23
CA ALA A 13 0.20 -8.33 -0.07
C ALA A 13 1.63 -7.99 -0.46
N VAL A 14 2.20 -8.83 -1.31
CA VAL A 14 3.51 -8.60 -1.90
C VAL A 14 3.45 -7.48 -2.92
N VAL A 15 4.47 -6.61 -2.86
CA VAL A 15 4.70 -5.51 -3.80
C VAL A 15 6.18 -5.50 -4.17
N GLY A 16 6.53 -4.81 -5.26
CA GLY A 16 7.92 -4.69 -5.70
C GLY A 16 8.56 -6.00 -6.18
N GLU A 17 9.87 -6.15 -6.00
CA GLU A 17 10.67 -7.26 -6.52
C GLU A 17 10.25 -8.62 -5.94
N MET A 18 9.75 -8.60 -4.70
CA MET A 18 9.23 -9.80 -4.04
C MET A 18 8.06 -10.42 -4.80
N THR A 19 7.34 -9.65 -5.63
CA THR A 19 6.28 -10.18 -6.50
C THR A 19 6.83 -11.23 -7.46
N SER A 20 7.99 -10.99 -8.08
CA SER A 20 8.63 -11.94 -9.00
C SER A 20 9.14 -13.18 -8.26
N VAL A 21 9.70 -12.99 -7.06
CA VAL A 21 10.18 -14.10 -6.21
C VAL A 21 9.02 -15.03 -5.84
N VAL A 22 7.87 -14.48 -5.47
CA VAL A 22 6.68 -15.29 -5.19
C VAL A 22 6.16 -15.98 -6.44
N ALA A 23 6.00 -15.22 -7.53
CA ALA A 23 5.45 -15.75 -8.78
C ALA A 23 6.27 -16.90 -9.35
N ASN A 24 7.60 -16.79 -9.32
CA ASN A 24 8.50 -17.69 -10.05
C ASN A 24 9.28 -18.66 -9.15
N SER A 25 9.19 -18.54 -7.81
CA SER A 25 9.96 -19.37 -6.89
C SER A 25 9.17 -19.84 -5.67
N THR A 26 8.88 -18.98 -4.70
CA THR A 26 8.40 -19.44 -3.38
C THR A 26 7.00 -20.04 -3.42
N SER A 27 6.18 -19.70 -4.42
CA SER A 27 4.86 -20.31 -4.61
C SER A 27 4.89 -21.79 -5.03
N TYR A 28 6.04 -22.30 -5.47
CA TYR A 28 6.24 -23.70 -5.86
C TYR A 28 6.84 -24.57 -4.74
N LEU A 29 7.24 -23.96 -3.62
CA LEU A 29 7.75 -24.70 -2.47
C LEU A 29 6.62 -25.46 -1.78
N ASN A 30 6.97 -26.62 -1.19
CA ASN A 30 6.02 -27.36 -0.36
C ASN A 30 5.83 -26.66 1.01
N ASP A 31 4.84 -27.11 1.76
CA ASP A 31 4.47 -26.48 3.03
C ASP A 31 5.55 -26.63 4.13
N GLU A 32 6.38 -27.67 4.07
CA GLU A 32 7.50 -27.87 5.01
C GLU A 32 8.62 -26.87 4.78
N ASP A 33 9.00 -26.64 3.52
CA ASP A 33 10.00 -25.65 3.13
C ASP A 33 9.53 -24.23 3.48
N LEU A 34 8.28 -23.91 3.13
CA LEU A 34 7.66 -22.63 3.49
C LEU A 34 7.66 -22.41 5.00
N ARG A 35 7.42 -23.49 5.77
CA ARG A 35 7.46 -23.46 7.23
C ARG A 35 8.86 -23.18 7.77
N SER A 36 9.85 -23.86 7.24
CA SER A 36 11.24 -23.69 7.63
C SER A 36 11.73 -22.26 7.38
N ILE A 37 11.42 -21.69 6.20
CA ILE A 37 11.75 -20.30 5.86
C ILE A 37 11.06 -19.33 6.82
N ALA A 38 9.76 -19.49 7.08
CA ALA A 38 9.04 -18.58 7.96
C ALA A 38 9.52 -18.64 9.42
N VAL A 39 9.88 -19.83 9.91
CA VAL A 39 10.49 -19.99 11.24
C VAL A 39 11.84 -19.30 11.30
N TYR A 40 12.68 -19.49 10.27
CA TYR A 40 13.97 -18.82 10.17
C TYR A 40 13.82 -17.29 10.17
N LEU A 41 12.98 -16.73 9.30
CA LEU A 41 12.73 -15.28 9.23
C LEU A 41 12.23 -14.71 10.57
N LYS A 42 11.39 -15.46 11.31
CA LYS A 42 10.90 -15.05 12.63
C LYS A 42 11.99 -15.11 13.71
N SER A 43 13.01 -15.94 13.52
CA SER A 43 14.14 -16.08 14.45
C SER A 43 15.21 -14.98 14.28
N LEU A 44 15.22 -14.30 13.13
CA LEU A 44 16.17 -13.21 12.88
C LEU A 44 15.93 -12.07 13.86
N PRO A 45 17.01 -11.43 14.37
CA PRO A 45 16.87 -10.24 15.20
C PRO A 45 16.16 -9.15 14.39
N ARG A 46 15.12 -8.55 14.97
CA ARG A 46 14.53 -7.33 14.38
C ARG A 46 15.61 -6.27 14.35
N GLN A 47 15.90 -5.70 13.18
CA GLN A 47 16.63 -4.44 13.12
C GLN A 47 15.78 -3.41 13.88
N ALA A 48 16.35 -2.84 14.94
CA ALA A 48 15.73 -1.75 15.68
C ALA A 48 15.76 -0.50 14.79
N GLY A 49 14.70 -0.32 13.98
CA GLY A 49 14.35 0.99 13.45
C GLY A 49 13.92 1.87 14.61
N SER A 50 14.37 3.12 14.61
CA SER A 50 14.10 4.08 15.68
C SER A 50 12.60 4.23 15.86
N GLU A 51 12.09 3.82 17.02
CA GLU A 51 10.74 4.19 17.47
C GLU A 51 10.73 5.70 17.69
N GLN A 52 10.60 6.47 16.61
CA GLN A 52 10.24 7.87 16.72
C GLN A 52 8.79 7.90 17.20
N GLU A 53 8.59 8.46 18.39
CA GLU A 53 7.26 8.78 18.89
C GLU A 53 6.64 9.84 17.97
N VAL A 54 5.96 9.38 16.90
CA VAL A 54 5.17 10.24 16.03
C VAL A 54 3.92 10.66 16.82
N SER A 55 4.03 11.83 17.44
CA SER A 55 3.00 12.52 18.22
C SER A 55 1.96 13.14 17.28
N SER A 56 1.02 12.35 16.79
CA SER A 56 -0.35 12.76 16.41
C SER A 56 -1.06 11.53 15.85
N GLN A 57 -1.54 10.65 16.74
CA GLN A 57 -2.16 9.39 16.32
C GLN A 57 -3.68 9.54 16.30
N THR A 58 -4.26 9.44 15.11
CA THR A 58 -5.72 9.40 14.97
C THR A 58 -6.16 7.97 15.18
N SER A 59 -6.99 7.72 16.20
CA SER A 59 -7.53 6.37 16.45
C SER A 59 -8.36 5.88 15.25
N SER A 60 -8.49 4.57 15.08
CA SER A 60 -9.33 4.00 14.00
C SER A 60 -10.75 4.54 13.99
N ALA A 61 -11.36 4.73 15.16
CA ALA A 61 -12.69 5.32 15.27
C ALA A 61 -12.74 6.82 14.90
N GLN A 62 -11.65 7.56 15.05
CA GLN A 62 -11.58 8.95 14.60
C GLN A 62 -11.39 9.05 13.09
N THR A 63 -10.48 8.24 12.51
CA THR A 63 -10.26 8.19 11.05
C THR A 63 -11.53 7.77 10.33
N GLU A 64 -12.21 6.73 10.81
CA GLU A 64 -13.47 6.26 10.21
C GLU A 64 -14.58 7.32 10.31
N ARG A 65 -14.69 8.04 11.42
CA ARG A 65 -15.65 9.15 11.55
C ARG A 65 -15.35 10.28 10.58
N LEU A 66 -14.09 10.67 10.42
CA LEU A 66 -13.69 11.69 9.46
C LEU A 66 -14.09 11.30 8.01
N LEU A 67 -13.87 10.03 7.65
CA LEU A 67 -14.16 9.53 6.29
C LEU A 67 -15.66 9.33 6.05
N THR A 68 -16.43 8.93 7.06
CA THR A 68 -17.88 8.68 6.94
C THR A 68 -18.73 9.95 7.05
N ALA A 69 -18.26 10.95 7.79
CA ALA A 69 -18.96 12.24 7.91
C ALA A 69 -18.92 13.08 6.62
N ALA A 70 -18.04 12.74 5.67
CA ALA A 70 -17.77 13.48 4.43
C ALA A 70 -17.43 14.97 4.63
N ASP A 71 -17.22 15.41 5.88
CA ASP A 71 -16.70 16.72 6.27
C ASP A 71 -15.18 16.73 6.19
N VAL A 72 -14.68 16.41 4.99
CA VAL A 72 -13.24 16.33 4.66
C VAL A 72 -12.69 17.65 4.14
N GLY A 73 -13.49 18.73 4.20
CA GLY A 73 -13.14 20.04 3.63
C GLY A 73 -11.87 20.64 4.22
N GLU A 74 -11.53 20.28 5.47
CA GLU A 74 -10.31 20.74 6.15
C GLU A 74 -9.15 19.72 6.11
N ALA A 75 -9.36 18.52 5.54
CA ALA A 75 -8.37 17.45 5.49
C ALA A 75 -8.15 16.95 4.04
N PRO A 76 -7.33 17.65 3.23
CA PRO A 76 -7.06 17.30 1.83
C PRO A 76 -6.70 15.82 1.60
N GLY A 77 -5.83 15.24 2.44
CA GLY A 77 -5.47 13.83 2.36
C GLY A 77 -6.64 12.86 2.57
N ALA A 78 -7.59 13.19 3.46
CA ALA A 78 -8.78 12.38 3.68
C ALA A 78 -9.74 12.45 2.47
N ARG A 79 -9.85 13.62 1.82
CA ARG A 79 -10.61 13.76 0.58
C ARG A 79 -10.01 12.93 -0.54
N LEU A 80 -8.70 13.02 -0.72
CA LEU A 80 -7.96 12.22 -1.71
C LEU A 80 -8.15 10.71 -1.46
N TYR A 81 -8.17 10.28 -0.20
CA TYR A 81 -8.45 8.88 0.14
C TYR A 81 -9.87 8.45 -0.26
N LEU A 82 -10.87 9.30 0.02
CA LEU A 82 -12.25 9.04 -0.39
C LEU A 82 -12.38 8.92 -1.91
N ASP A 83 -11.74 9.81 -2.66
CA ASP A 83 -11.88 9.85 -4.11
C ASP A 83 -11.12 8.72 -4.83
N ASN A 84 -10.00 8.24 -4.26
CA ASN A 84 -9.09 7.34 -4.97
C ASN A 84 -8.93 5.94 -4.35
N CYS A 85 -9.11 5.78 -3.03
CA CYS A 85 -8.70 4.56 -2.31
C CYS A 85 -9.86 3.80 -1.64
N ASN A 86 -10.91 4.51 -1.21
CA ASN A 86 -11.92 3.93 -0.32
C ASN A 86 -12.71 2.76 -0.94
N ALA A 87 -12.86 2.73 -2.26
CA ALA A 87 -13.62 1.68 -2.95
C ALA A 87 -13.08 0.26 -2.67
N CYS A 88 -11.77 0.14 -2.39
CA CYS A 88 -11.12 -1.14 -2.12
C CYS A 88 -10.67 -1.27 -0.65
N HIS A 89 -10.13 -0.20 -0.07
CA HIS A 89 -9.57 -0.23 1.29
C HIS A 89 -10.60 0.10 2.39
N PHE A 90 -11.77 0.62 2.00
CA PHE A 90 -12.90 1.02 2.85
C PHE A 90 -12.58 2.14 3.84
N ALA A 91 -13.61 2.77 4.41
CA ALA A 91 -13.44 3.84 5.39
C ALA A 91 -12.73 3.39 6.68
N ASN A 92 -12.84 2.11 7.02
CA ASN A 92 -12.18 1.53 8.20
C ASN A 92 -10.73 1.06 7.92
N GLY A 93 -10.24 1.19 6.68
CA GLY A 93 -8.87 0.82 6.28
C GLY A 93 -8.56 -0.68 6.33
N ARG A 94 -9.57 -1.52 6.59
CA ARG A 94 -9.37 -2.98 6.74
C ARG A 94 -9.40 -3.72 5.41
N GLY A 95 -9.94 -3.09 4.36
CA GLY A 95 -10.16 -3.73 3.07
C GLY A 95 -10.91 -5.07 3.20
N ALA A 96 -10.57 -6.00 2.33
CA ALA A 96 -11.11 -7.36 2.31
C ALA A 96 -9.95 -8.36 2.41
N PRO A 97 -9.90 -9.23 3.44
CA PRO A 97 -8.78 -10.14 3.66
C PRO A 97 -8.40 -10.92 2.39
N GLN A 98 -7.09 -10.96 2.08
CA GLN A 98 -6.53 -11.61 0.89
C GLN A 98 -6.97 -11.07 -0.48
N VAL A 99 -7.78 -10.00 -0.52
CA VAL A 99 -8.25 -9.36 -1.76
C VAL A 99 -7.78 -7.91 -1.82
N PHE A 100 -8.15 -7.11 -0.82
CA PHE A 100 -7.70 -5.74 -0.63
C PHE A 100 -6.96 -5.65 0.70
N PRO A 101 -5.62 -5.45 0.69
CA PRO A 101 -4.83 -5.41 1.91
C PRO A 101 -5.32 -4.37 2.91
N SER A 102 -5.24 -4.70 4.20
CA SER A 102 -5.49 -3.71 5.25
C SER A 102 -4.37 -2.67 5.25
N LEU A 103 -4.75 -1.41 5.44
CA LEU A 103 -3.85 -0.28 5.67
C LEU A 103 -3.55 -0.07 7.16
N ASN A 104 -4.36 -0.67 8.05
CA ASN A 104 -4.23 -0.58 9.50
C ASN A 104 -3.07 -1.47 9.97
N ASP A 105 -2.16 -0.91 10.78
CA ASP A 105 -0.95 -1.57 11.27
C ASP A 105 -0.13 -2.25 10.15
N ASN A 106 -0.27 -1.76 8.91
CA ASN A 106 0.41 -2.33 7.75
C ASN A 106 1.90 -1.98 7.80
N ALA A 107 2.76 -2.98 7.62
CA ALA A 107 4.22 -2.79 7.72
C ALA A 107 4.77 -1.80 6.67
N LEU A 108 4.22 -1.78 5.45
CA LEU A 108 4.60 -0.82 4.41
C LEU A 108 4.18 0.60 4.78
N VAL A 109 2.96 0.75 5.33
CA VAL A 109 2.44 2.04 5.78
C VAL A 109 3.23 2.56 6.98
N ASN A 110 3.66 1.68 7.88
CA ASN A 110 4.39 2.05 9.10
C ASN A 110 5.91 2.03 8.96
N ALA A 111 6.45 1.76 7.76
CA ALA A 111 7.89 1.77 7.54
C ALA A 111 8.49 3.16 7.78
N ASP A 112 9.69 3.22 8.37
CA ASP A 112 10.42 4.47 8.61
C ASP A 112 10.68 5.20 7.29
N ASP A 113 11.09 4.47 6.25
CA ASP A 113 11.22 4.96 4.88
C ASP A 113 9.87 4.84 4.13
N PRO A 114 9.24 5.95 3.72
CA PRO A 114 7.96 5.94 3.02
C PRO A 114 8.07 5.57 1.53
N THR A 115 9.28 5.38 0.98
CA THR A 115 9.54 5.14 -0.45
C THR A 115 8.67 4.02 -1.02
N GLY A 116 8.54 2.90 -0.31
CA GLY A 116 7.72 1.77 -0.77
C GLY A 116 6.23 2.11 -0.85
N LEU A 117 5.69 2.88 0.09
CA LEU A 117 4.29 3.33 0.06
C LEU A 117 4.08 4.31 -1.10
N ILE A 118 4.98 5.28 -1.26
CA ILE A 118 4.92 6.27 -2.33
C ILE A 118 4.94 5.57 -3.70
N HIS A 119 5.86 4.61 -3.89
CA HIS A 119 5.96 3.82 -5.11
C HIS A 119 4.64 3.11 -5.44
N VAL A 120 4.00 2.46 -4.46
CA VAL A 120 2.71 1.78 -4.66
C VAL A 120 1.58 2.77 -5.03
N ILE A 121 1.56 3.98 -4.46
CA ILE A 121 0.57 4.99 -4.84
C ILE A 121 0.80 5.48 -6.26
N LEU A 122 2.05 5.76 -6.63
CA LEU A 122 2.39 6.30 -7.94
C LEU A 122 2.26 5.29 -9.07
N ALA A 123 2.76 4.07 -8.87
CA ALA A 123 2.90 3.03 -9.89
C ALA A 123 1.86 1.88 -9.76
N GLY A 124 1.01 1.93 -8.73
CA GLY A 124 0.11 0.84 -8.41
C GLY A 124 0.85 -0.39 -7.90
N ALA A 125 0.13 -1.50 -7.81
CA ALA A 125 0.72 -2.79 -7.43
C ALA A 125 -0.04 -3.94 -8.08
N ARG A 126 0.67 -5.03 -8.42
CA ARG A 126 0.06 -6.24 -8.96
C ARG A 126 0.44 -7.44 -8.11
N MET A 127 -0.55 -8.08 -7.52
CA MET A 127 -0.36 -9.35 -6.84
C MET A 127 -0.15 -10.47 -7.87
N PRO A 128 0.82 -11.37 -7.66
CA PRO A 128 1.12 -12.40 -8.63
C PRO A 128 0.01 -13.44 -8.67
N SER A 129 -0.17 -14.04 -9.84
CA SER A 129 -0.89 -15.31 -9.99
C SER A 129 0.00 -16.43 -9.46
N THR A 130 -0.56 -17.31 -8.62
CA THR A 130 0.15 -18.45 -8.04
C THR A 130 -0.72 -19.72 -8.12
N PRO A 131 -0.15 -20.93 -8.00
CA PRO A 131 -0.95 -22.16 -8.03
C PRO A 131 -2.07 -22.21 -6.99
N LYS A 132 -1.87 -21.60 -5.81
CA LYS A 132 -2.85 -21.56 -4.72
C LYS A 132 -3.81 -20.37 -4.79
N LYS A 133 -3.47 -19.33 -5.56
CA LYS A 133 -4.24 -18.08 -5.76
C LYS A 133 -4.06 -17.61 -7.22
N PRO A 134 -4.79 -18.17 -8.18
CA PRO A 134 -4.60 -17.88 -9.60
C PRO A 134 -5.03 -16.45 -9.99
N GLU A 135 -5.87 -15.80 -9.19
CA GLU A 135 -6.36 -14.45 -9.43
C GLU A 135 -5.26 -13.39 -9.28
N ALA A 136 -4.89 -12.74 -10.39
CA ALA A 136 -4.00 -11.58 -10.39
C ALA A 136 -4.81 -10.31 -10.08
N LEU A 137 -4.70 -9.83 -8.84
CA LEU A 137 -5.37 -8.60 -8.42
C LEU A 137 -4.42 -7.42 -8.55
N ALA A 138 -4.93 -6.29 -9.00
CA ALA A 138 -4.15 -5.07 -9.19
C ALA A 138 -4.75 -3.90 -8.41
N MET A 139 -3.88 -3.11 -7.79
CA MET A 139 -4.15 -1.76 -7.36
C MET A 139 -3.75 -0.82 -8.50
N PRO A 140 -4.65 0.08 -8.95
CA PRO A 140 -4.33 1.04 -10.01
C PRO A 140 -3.24 2.01 -9.57
N ASP A 141 -2.53 2.56 -10.55
CA ASP A 141 -1.58 3.64 -10.40
C ASP A 141 -2.29 5.01 -10.38
N PHE A 142 -1.74 5.95 -9.61
CA PHE A 142 -2.28 7.30 -9.47
C PHE A 142 -1.28 8.40 -9.88
N GLY A 143 -0.06 8.01 -10.29
CA GLY A 143 0.98 8.96 -10.65
C GLY A 143 0.58 9.90 -11.79
N TRP A 144 -0.17 9.44 -12.77
CA TRP A 144 -0.64 10.25 -13.91
C TRP A 144 -1.69 11.31 -13.53
N ARG A 145 -2.38 11.15 -12.40
CA ARG A 145 -3.51 11.98 -11.99
C ARG A 145 -3.20 12.88 -10.79
N LEU A 146 -2.37 12.40 -9.86
CA LEU A 146 -2.07 13.10 -8.61
C LEU A 146 -0.70 13.77 -8.69
N SER A 147 -0.66 15.05 -8.33
CA SER A 147 0.56 15.81 -8.14
C SER A 147 1.37 15.30 -6.94
N ASP A 148 2.63 15.69 -6.86
CA ASP A 148 3.51 15.30 -5.75
C ASP A 148 2.98 15.75 -4.39
N GLU A 149 2.39 16.94 -4.35
CA GLU A 149 1.75 17.49 -3.16
C GLU A 149 0.51 16.67 -2.74
N GLU A 150 -0.35 16.30 -3.70
CA GLU A 150 -1.52 15.48 -3.40
C GLU A 150 -1.13 14.08 -2.91
N VAL A 151 -0.12 13.46 -3.52
CA VAL A 151 0.39 12.15 -3.07
C VAL A 151 1.00 12.25 -1.68
N ALA A 152 1.74 13.33 -1.37
CA ALA A 152 2.31 13.57 -0.06
C ALA A 152 1.22 13.71 1.02
N GLN A 153 0.17 14.48 0.74
CA GLN A 153 -0.99 14.64 1.62
C GLN A 153 -1.74 13.33 1.83
N LEU A 154 -1.97 12.56 0.76
CA LEU A 154 -2.62 11.26 0.80
C LEU A 154 -1.80 10.25 1.61
N ALA A 155 -0.50 10.13 1.34
CA ALA A 155 0.40 9.21 2.03
C ALA A 155 0.49 9.55 3.52
N THR A 156 0.62 10.83 3.86
CA THR A 156 0.62 11.32 5.25
C THR A 156 -0.68 10.95 5.97
N PHE A 157 -1.83 11.15 5.31
CA PHE A 157 -3.13 10.75 5.88
C PHE A 157 -3.20 9.25 6.16
N VAL A 158 -2.79 8.41 5.20
CA VAL A 158 -2.78 6.94 5.37
C VAL A 158 -1.83 6.51 6.49
N ARG A 159 -0.66 7.15 6.60
CA ARG A 159 0.39 6.87 7.60
C ARG A 159 0.02 7.29 9.02
N GLY A 160 -0.82 8.30 9.19
CA GLY A 160 -1.37 8.72 10.49
C GLY A 160 -2.76 8.16 10.81
N GLY A 161 -3.41 7.50 9.84
CA GLY A 161 -4.76 6.96 9.95
C GLY A 161 -4.82 5.63 10.70
N TRP A 162 -5.96 5.33 11.31
CA TRP A 162 -6.28 4.04 11.93
C TRP A 162 -5.32 3.52 13.00
N GLY A 163 -4.59 4.40 13.68
CA GLY A 163 -3.58 4.02 14.68
C GLY A 163 -2.22 3.67 14.07
N ASN A 164 -2.02 3.91 12.76
CA ASN A 164 -0.71 3.89 12.15
C ASN A 164 0.21 4.95 12.80
N ARG A 165 1.50 4.66 12.76
CA ARG A 165 2.59 5.40 13.40
C ARG A 165 3.65 5.83 12.38
N GLY A 166 3.26 5.90 11.09
CA GLY A 166 4.15 6.41 10.06
C GLY A 166 4.29 7.93 10.17
N GLY A 167 5.48 8.44 9.89
CA GLY A 167 5.74 9.88 9.82
C GLY A 167 5.10 10.56 8.61
N GLU A 168 5.18 11.89 8.56
CA GLU A 168 4.79 12.71 7.42
C GLU A 168 5.59 12.36 6.15
N VAL A 169 4.97 12.56 5.00
CA VAL A 169 5.59 12.44 3.68
C VAL A 169 5.59 13.81 3.03
N THR A 170 6.73 14.22 2.48
CA THR A 170 6.87 15.51 1.79
C THR A 170 6.72 15.36 0.27
N ALA A 171 6.33 16.44 -0.41
CA ALA A 171 6.27 16.46 -1.87
C ALA A 171 7.63 16.16 -2.52
N ASP A 172 8.75 16.60 -1.92
CA ASP A 172 10.09 16.30 -2.41
C ASP A 172 10.39 14.79 -2.39
N GLN A 173 9.99 14.08 -1.32
CA GLN A 173 10.13 12.63 -1.26
C GLN A 173 9.33 11.96 -2.38
N VAL A 174 8.13 12.46 -2.69
CA VAL A 174 7.33 11.95 -3.80
C VAL A 174 7.99 12.22 -5.16
N ALA A 175 8.47 13.44 -5.37
CA ALA A 175 9.14 13.83 -6.61
C ALA A 175 10.39 12.96 -6.88
N GLU A 176 11.17 12.65 -5.85
CA GLU A 176 12.33 11.77 -5.98
C GLU A 176 11.94 10.34 -6.36
N VAL A 177 10.91 9.78 -5.73
CA VAL A 177 10.41 8.44 -6.12
C VAL A 177 9.85 8.46 -7.54
N ARG A 178 9.10 9.50 -7.91
CA ARG A 178 8.52 9.64 -9.25
C ARG A 178 9.59 9.66 -10.34
N LYS A 179 10.68 10.43 -10.16
CA LYS A 179 11.81 10.46 -11.10
C LYS A 179 12.50 9.11 -11.25
N ALA A 180 12.42 8.25 -10.24
CA ALA A 180 12.99 6.91 -10.26
C ALA A 180 12.06 5.86 -10.88
N LEU A 181 10.82 6.22 -11.20
CA LEU A 181 9.90 5.33 -11.92
C LEU A 181 10.31 5.22 -13.39
N PRO A 182 10.17 4.04 -14.00
CA PRO A 182 10.38 3.89 -15.43
C PRO A 182 9.32 4.65 -16.25
N ASP A 183 9.75 5.24 -17.38
CA ASP A 183 8.96 6.13 -18.25
C ASP A 183 7.66 5.49 -18.79
N ASP A 184 7.57 4.16 -18.84
CA ASP A 184 6.38 3.44 -19.31
C ASP A 184 5.21 3.44 -18.31
N LEU A 185 5.45 3.84 -17.06
CA LEU A 185 4.42 4.03 -16.03
C LEU A 185 3.80 5.43 -16.04
N GLU A 186 4.42 6.44 -16.66
CA GLU A 186 3.73 7.73 -16.89
C GLU A 186 2.63 7.58 -17.97
N SER A 187 2.74 6.55 -18.81
CA SER A 187 1.86 6.25 -19.94
C SER A 187 0.63 5.38 -19.59
N SER A 188 0.45 4.93 -18.33
CA SER A 188 -0.65 4.04 -17.92
C SER A 188 -2.01 4.72 -17.77
N ALA A 189 -2.13 6.00 -18.12
CA ALA A 189 -3.41 6.68 -18.23
C ALA A 189 -4.35 5.83 -19.13
N PRO A 190 -5.53 5.44 -18.65
CA PRO A 190 -6.48 4.70 -19.48
C PRO A 190 -6.84 5.53 -20.72
N ASP A 191 -6.63 4.93 -21.89
CA ASP A 191 -7.06 5.46 -23.20
C ASP A 191 -8.60 5.47 -23.20
N PHE A 192 -9.20 6.55 -22.68
CA PHE A 192 -10.64 6.77 -22.77
C PHE A 192 -10.92 7.51 -24.09
N PRO A 193 -11.48 6.85 -25.13
CA PRO A 193 -11.97 7.58 -26.27
C PRO A 193 -13.15 8.42 -25.81
N TYR A 194 -12.95 9.74 -25.69
CA TYR A 194 -14.05 10.69 -25.59
C TYR A 194 -14.88 10.58 -26.88
N GLN A 195 -15.96 9.79 -26.84
CA GLN A 195 -17.03 9.96 -27.81
C GLN A 195 -17.82 11.19 -27.38
N SER A 196 -17.58 12.29 -28.11
CA SER A 196 -18.41 13.49 -28.06
C SER A 196 -19.83 13.15 -28.49
N HIS A 197 -20.77 13.28 -27.54
CA HIS A 197 -22.21 13.38 -27.82
C HIS A 197 -22.69 14.77 -27.45
#